data_AF-A0A660MJ40-F1
#
_entry.id   AF-A0A660MJ40-F1
#
_cell.length_a   1.000
_cell.length_b   1.000
_cell.length_c   1.000
_cell.angle_alpha   90.00
_cell.angle_beta   90.00
_cell.angle_gamma   90.00
#
_symmetry.space_group_name_H-M   'P 1'
#
loop_
_entity.id
_entity.type
_entity.pdbx_description
1 polymer ?
#
loop_
_entity_poly.entity_id
_entity_poly.type
_entity_poly.pdbx_seq_one_letter_code
_entity_poly.pdbx_strand_id
1 'polypeptide(L)'
;MNTIKALGLESLVNPDSNDVHQLRPHYENGHKGVQYIGLDGNGDYAPPVRLADPIAIIGRGRDDSGQHYRLIEWRRDGKTCRDALPMADIGTPACWARLQGHGITIHAGRRKRELLADYLQGEGSRDNWHITARAGWHEGAYILPSGEVLGGDHIHYHGDTSQAAYYRERGSLEEWKAHIARYANGNSRLTLAIGCALAAPLLRLLDINGGGFHLYGDSSCGKTTAAKVALSVWGNPDELTLTWEGTSHGFSNTAAAR
;
A
#
# COMPACT_ATOMS: atom_id res chain seq x y z
N MET A 1 -23.16 4.28 52.43
CA MET A 1 -23.43 3.37 51.30
C MET A 1 -22.99 4.10 50.04
N ASN A 2 -21.96 3.74 49.28
CA ASN A 2 -21.12 2.56 49.22
C ASN A 2 -19.67 2.97 48.98
N THR A 3 -18.78 2.32 49.72
CA THR A 3 -17.33 2.35 49.59
C THR A 3 -16.94 1.42 48.44
N ILE A 4 -16.27 1.93 47.40
CA ILE A 4 -15.52 1.08 46.47
C ILE A 4 -14.05 1.39 46.72
N LYS A 5 -13.37 0.45 47.38
CA LYS A 5 -11.93 0.45 47.62
C LYS A 5 -11.19 0.52 46.29
N ALA A 6 -10.35 1.54 46.14
CA ALA A 6 -9.25 1.52 45.19
C ALA A 6 -8.36 0.31 45.54
N LEU A 7 -8.28 -0.66 44.62
CA LEU A 7 -7.27 -1.71 44.68
C LEU A 7 -5.95 -1.08 44.28
N GLY A 8 -5.13 -0.77 45.28
CA GLY A 8 -3.74 -0.35 45.12
C GLY A 8 -2.95 -1.44 44.42
N LEU A 9 -2.42 -1.11 43.25
CA LEU A 9 -1.35 -1.82 42.54
C LEU A 9 -0.01 -1.09 42.72
N GLU A 10 0.14 -0.38 43.85
CA GLU A 10 1.43 0.15 44.29
C GLU A 10 2.09 -0.87 45.22
N SER A 11 3.38 -1.12 45.00
CA SER A 11 4.28 -2.02 45.75
C SER A 11 4.29 -3.51 45.37
N LEU A 12 4.94 -3.81 44.25
CA LEU A 12 5.89 -4.94 44.16
C LEU A 12 7.11 -4.53 43.32
N VAL A 13 7.73 -3.41 43.68
CA VAL A 13 9.12 -3.13 43.26
C VAL A 13 9.99 -3.73 44.35
N ASN A 14 10.52 -4.92 44.08
CA ASN A 14 11.56 -5.53 44.89
C ASN A 14 12.87 -4.75 44.58
N PRO A 15 13.48 -4.02 45.53
CA PRO A 15 14.61 -3.15 45.24
C PRO A 15 15.96 -3.89 45.15
N ASP A 16 15.97 -5.23 45.21
CA ASP A 16 17.18 -6.06 45.14
C ASP A 16 17.26 -6.94 43.87
N SER A 17 16.95 -6.40 42.68
CA SER A 17 17.40 -7.02 41.44
C SER A 17 18.67 -6.31 40.96
N ASN A 18 19.83 -6.85 41.35
CA ASN A 18 21.06 -6.72 40.57
C ASN A 18 20.77 -7.25 39.16
N ASP A 19 20.29 -6.38 38.26
CA ASP A 19 19.98 -6.70 36.86
C ASP A 19 21.31 -6.76 36.10
N VAL A 20 22.12 -7.76 36.45
CA VAL A 20 23.30 -8.17 35.70
C VAL A 20 22.79 -8.53 34.32
N HIS A 21 23.18 -7.76 33.29
CA HIS A 21 22.81 -7.91 31.88
C HIS A 21 22.52 -9.36 31.47
N GLN A 22 21.28 -9.82 31.67
CA GLN A 22 20.90 -11.17 31.31
C GLN A 22 20.75 -11.18 29.79
N LEU A 23 21.62 -11.92 29.12
CA LEU A 23 21.55 -12.07 27.67
C LEU A 23 20.16 -12.59 27.31
N ARG A 24 19.55 -11.98 26.29
CA ARG A 24 18.23 -12.38 25.79
C ARG A 24 18.35 -12.76 24.33
N PRO A 25 17.66 -13.82 23.90
CA PRO A 25 17.54 -14.10 22.48
C PRO A 25 16.96 -12.89 21.75
N HIS A 26 17.49 -12.61 20.57
CA HIS A 26 17.06 -11.48 19.77
C HIS A 26 17.20 -11.77 18.28
N TYR A 27 16.62 -10.87 17.50
CA TYR A 27 16.70 -10.89 16.05
C TYR A 27 17.66 -9.80 15.58
N GLU A 28 18.38 -10.11 14.51
CA GLU A 28 19.16 -9.13 13.77
C GLU A 28 18.70 -9.15 12.31
N ASN A 29 18.59 -7.96 11.72
CA ASN A 29 18.35 -7.80 10.29
C ASN A 29 19.43 -6.91 9.70
N GLY A 30 20.21 -7.44 8.75
CA GLY A 30 21.32 -6.73 8.13
C GLY A 30 21.70 -7.34 6.80
N HIS A 31 22.91 -7.06 6.31
CA HIS A 31 23.40 -7.55 5.01
C HIS A 31 23.40 -9.09 4.85
N LYS A 32 23.42 -9.83 5.97
CA LYS A 32 23.36 -11.31 6.00
C LYS A 32 21.94 -11.87 6.02
N GLY A 33 20.92 -11.00 6.02
CA GLY A 33 19.52 -11.35 6.13
C GLY A 33 18.97 -11.23 7.54
N VAL A 34 17.78 -11.79 7.73
CA VAL A 34 17.15 -11.93 9.05
C VAL A 34 17.78 -13.13 9.77
N GLN A 35 18.31 -12.90 10.96
CA GLN A 35 18.98 -13.90 11.79
C GLN A 35 18.35 -13.92 13.18
N TYR A 36 18.30 -15.11 13.79
CA TYR A 36 17.97 -15.27 15.20
C TYR A 36 19.22 -15.70 15.98
N ILE A 37 19.49 -15.01 17.08
CA ILE A 37 20.59 -15.28 17.99
C ILE A 37 19.98 -15.76 19.30
N GLY A 38 20.07 -17.07 19.54
CA GLY A 38 19.60 -17.71 20.77
C GLY A 38 20.69 -17.78 21.83
N LEU A 39 20.38 -18.45 22.94
CA LEU A 39 21.36 -18.83 23.95
C LEU A 39 21.68 -20.32 23.84
N ASP A 40 22.90 -20.70 24.17
CA ASP A 40 23.33 -22.09 24.27
C ASP A 40 23.06 -22.68 25.68
N GLY A 41 23.51 -23.91 25.91
CA GLY A 41 23.33 -24.59 27.20
C GLY A 41 24.08 -23.95 28.39
N ASN A 42 25.04 -23.07 28.12
CA ASN A 42 25.80 -22.33 29.13
C ASN A 42 25.22 -20.93 29.39
N GLY A 43 24.23 -20.50 28.60
CA GLY A 43 23.64 -19.17 28.68
C GLY A 43 24.38 -18.12 27.85
N ASP A 44 25.35 -18.52 27.03
CA ASP A 44 26.06 -17.64 26.09
C ASP A 44 25.34 -17.58 24.74
N TYR A 45 25.65 -16.59 23.90
CA TYR A 45 25.04 -16.51 22.57
C TYR A 45 25.45 -17.69 21.67
N ALA A 46 24.44 -18.39 21.16
CA ALA A 46 24.62 -19.42 20.16
C ALA A 46 24.93 -18.81 18.78
N PRO A 47 25.56 -19.58 17.86
CA PRO A 47 25.78 -19.13 16.48
C PRO A 47 24.49 -18.65 15.80
N PRO A 48 24.51 -17.52 15.07
CA PRO A 48 23.32 -16.97 14.44
C PRO A 48 22.65 -17.93 13.45
N VAL A 49 21.36 -18.12 13.59
CA VAL A 49 20.55 -18.93 12.67
C VAL A 49 19.95 -18.02 11.61
N ARG A 50 20.40 -18.15 10.35
CA ARG A 50 19.79 -17.42 9.22
C ARG A 50 18.40 -17.94 8.90
N LEU A 51 17.44 -17.02 8.80
CA LEU A 51 16.02 -17.30 8.60
C LEU A 51 15.55 -16.92 7.18
N ALA A 52 15.92 -15.73 6.70
CA ALA A 52 15.58 -15.23 5.37
C ALA A 52 16.60 -14.20 4.87
N ASP A 53 16.44 -13.76 3.62
CA ASP A 53 17.05 -12.53 3.09
C ASP A 53 16.64 -11.29 3.94
N PRO A 54 17.26 -10.10 3.75
CA PRO A 54 16.94 -8.93 4.56
C PRO A 54 15.50 -8.46 4.35
N ILE A 55 14.74 -8.33 5.44
CA ILE A 55 13.34 -7.86 5.45
C ILE A 55 13.19 -6.93 6.64
N ALA A 56 13.08 -5.63 6.42
CA ALA A 56 12.78 -4.68 7.48
C ALA A 56 11.27 -4.66 7.74
N ILE A 57 10.86 -4.61 9.01
CA ILE A 57 9.47 -4.33 9.35
C ILE A 57 9.36 -2.84 9.69
N ILE A 58 8.72 -2.10 8.79
CA ILE A 58 8.66 -0.63 8.83
C ILE A 58 7.36 -0.10 9.42
N GLY A 59 6.44 -0.99 9.81
CA GLY A 59 5.25 -0.62 10.55
C GLY A 59 4.23 -1.73 10.66
N ARG A 60 3.04 -1.32 11.09
CA ARG A 60 1.83 -2.14 11.13
C ARG A 60 0.66 -1.27 10.73
N GLY A 61 -0.40 -1.86 10.22
CA GLY A 61 -1.55 -1.08 9.78
C GLY A 61 -2.84 -1.87 9.81
N ARG A 62 -3.92 -1.17 9.54
CA ARG A 62 -5.22 -1.78 9.26
C ARG A 62 -5.75 -1.25 7.94
N ASP A 63 -6.57 -2.07 7.30
CA ASP A 63 -7.36 -1.63 6.17
C ASP A 63 -8.73 -1.09 6.60
N ASP A 64 -9.49 -0.59 5.63
CA ASP A 64 -10.85 -0.06 5.83
C ASP A 64 -11.83 -1.12 6.39
N SER A 65 -11.50 -2.42 6.29
CA SER A 65 -12.28 -3.52 6.87
C SER A 65 -11.88 -3.88 8.30
N GLY A 66 -10.79 -3.28 8.79
CA GLY A 66 -10.20 -3.57 10.09
C GLY A 66 -9.23 -4.76 10.10
N GLN A 67 -8.92 -5.35 8.94
CA GLN A 67 -7.92 -6.40 8.83
C GLN A 67 -6.54 -5.84 9.15
N HIS A 68 -5.75 -6.59 9.91
CA HIS A 68 -4.44 -6.16 10.39
C HIS A 68 -3.29 -6.66 9.51
N TYR A 69 -2.26 -5.83 9.37
CA TYR A 69 -1.10 -6.13 8.55
C TYR A 69 0.21 -5.71 9.22
N ARG A 70 1.30 -6.36 8.79
CA ARG A 70 2.68 -5.88 8.99
C ARG A 70 3.20 -5.35 7.66
N LEU A 71 3.76 -4.14 7.68
CA LEU A 71 4.36 -3.56 6.49
C LEU A 71 5.85 -3.92 6.44
N ILE A 72 6.22 -4.63 5.38
CA ILE A 72 7.59 -5.08 5.15
C ILE A 72 8.26 -4.24 4.07
N GLU A 73 9.57 -4.08 4.18
CA GLU A 73 10.41 -3.44 3.19
C GLU A 73 11.64 -4.32 2.92
N TRP A 74 11.97 -4.52 1.65
CA TRP A 74 13.18 -5.23 1.23
C TRP A 74 13.79 -4.54 0.01
N ARG A 75 15.00 -4.94 -0.36
CA ARG A 75 15.65 -4.44 -1.58
C ARG A 75 15.75 -5.55 -2.62
N ARG A 76 15.40 -5.21 -3.86
CA ARG A 76 15.54 -6.08 -5.03
C ARG A 76 16.07 -5.28 -6.20
N ASP A 77 17.14 -5.77 -6.82
CA ASP A 77 17.75 -5.16 -8.01
C ASP A 77 18.01 -3.64 -7.85
N GLY A 78 18.49 -3.24 -6.66
CA GLY A 78 18.77 -1.85 -6.28
C GLY A 78 17.54 -1.04 -5.85
N LYS A 79 16.32 -1.52 -6.12
CA LYS A 79 15.06 -0.86 -5.77
C LYS A 79 14.57 -1.26 -4.39
N THR A 80 13.96 -0.32 -3.69
CA THR A 80 13.22 -0.59 -2.46
C THR A 80 11.82 -1.06 -2.84
N CYS A 81 11.42 -2.19 -2.26
CA CYS A 81 10.13 -2.82 -2.46
C CYS A 81 9.40 -2.91 -1.13
N ARG A 82 8.07 -2.80 -1.16
CA ARG A 82 7.21 -2.85 0.03
C ARG A 82 6.02 -3.76 -0.23
N ASP A 83 5.53 -4.36 0.84
CA ASP A 83 4.29 -5.14 0.82
C ASP A 83 3.65 -5.17 2.20
N ALA A 84 2.31 -5.20 2.22
CA ALA A 84 1.52 -5.39 3.44
C ALA A 84 1.18 -6.87 3.61
N LEU A 85 1.81 -7.52 4.59
CA LEU A 85 1.52 -8.91 4.95
C LEU A 85 0.31 -8.98 5.89
N PRO A 86 -0.78 -9.67 5.51
CA PRO A 86 -1.87 -9.96 6.44
C PRO A 86 -1.34 -10.69 7.67
N MET A 87 -1.65 -10.18 8.87
CA MET A 87 -1.24 -10.87 10.11
C MET A 87 -1.82 -12.28 10.20
N ALA A 88 -3.03 -12.49 9.65
CA ALA A 88 -3.69 -13.79 9.58
C ALA A 88 -2.91 -14.84 8.77
N ASP A 89 -2.08 -14.41 7.82
CA ASP A 89 -1.33 -15.30 6.96
C ASP A 89 0.05 -15.64 7.52
N ILE A 90 0.59 -14.86 8.45
CA ILE A 90 1.96 -15.04 8.95
C ILE A 90 2.10 -16.41 9.61
N GLY A 91 3.11 -17.18 9.19
CA GLY A 91 3.32 -18.55 9.65
C GLY A 91 2.72 -19.62 8.72
N THR A 92 1.82 -19.25 7.82
CA THR A 92 1.14 -20.17 6.90
C THR A 92 1.91 -20.36 5.59
N PRO A 93 1.61 -21.43 4.81
CA PRO A 93 2.16 -21.59 3.45
C PRO A 93 1.89 -20.41 2.52
N ALA A 94 0.77 -19.69 2.69
CA ALA A 94 0.44 -18.53 1.88
C ALA A 94 1.43 -17.38 2.09
N CYS A 95 1.79 -17.07 3.35
CA CYS A 95 2.82 -16.07 3.67
C CYS A 95 4.18 -16.46 3.07
N TRP A 96 4.56 -17.73 3.17
CA TRP A 96 5.84 -18.20 2.61
C TRP A 96 5.88 -18.11 1.09
N ALA A 97 4.80 -18.53 0.42
CA ALA A 97 4.67 -18.41 -1.03
C ALA A 97 4.72 -16.95 -1.49
N ARG A 98 4.06 -16.04 -0.76
CA ARG A 98 4.06 -14.60 -1.06
C ARG A 98 5.46 -13.98 -0.96
N LEU A 99 6.16 -14.21 0.15
CA LEU A 99 7.54 -13.75 0.34
C LEU A 99 8.47 -14.32 -0.75
N GLN A 100 8.37 -15.62 -1.05
CA GLN A 100 9.18 -16.23 -2.11
C GLN A 100 8.81 -15.71 -3.51
N GLY A 101 7.55 -15.35 -3.74
CA GLY A 101 7.08 -14.69 -4.96
C GLY A 101 7.72 -13.31 -5.17
N HIS A 102 8.06 -12.61 -4.09
CA HIS A 102 8.87 -11.39 -4.11
C HIS A 102 10.37 -11.62 -4.34
N GLY A 103 10.78 -12.88 -4.50
CA GLY A 103 12.18 -13.28 -4.67
C GLY A 103 12.98 -13.26 -3.36
N ILE A 104 12.30 -13.27 -2.20
CA ILE A 104 12.93 -13.33 -0.87
C ILE A 104 13.23 -14.80 -0.55
N THR A 105 14.49 -15.11 -0.30
CA THR A 105 14.91 -16.44 0.12
C THR A 105 14.46 -16.71 1.55
N ILE A 106 13.82 -17.87 1.79
CA ILE A 106 13.46 -18.37 3.12
C ILE A 106 14.24 -19.67 3.36
N HIS A 107 14.99 -19.73 4.45
CA HIS A 107 15.78 -20.92 4.79
C HIS A 107 14.88 -22.06 5.29
N ALA A 108 15.18 -23.28 4.82
CA ALA A 108 14.43 -24.48 5.18
C ALA A 108 14.60 -24.88 6.65
N GLY A 109 13.57 -25.54 7.20
CA GLY A 109 13.53 -26.06 8.56
C GLY A 109 12.34 -25.50 9.34
N ARG A 110 11.61 -26.38 10.04
CA ARG A 110 10.41 -26.02 10.80
C ARG A 110 10.69 -24.91 11.82
N ARG A 111 11.71 -25.11 12.67
CA ARG A 111 12.09 -24.14 13.70
C ARG A 111 12.47 -22.77 13.11
N LYS A 112 13.11 -22.73 11.94
CA LYS A 112 13.47 -21.46 11.28
C LYS A 112 12.23 -20.70 10.81
N ARG A 113 11.23 -21.40 10.27
CA ARG A 113 9.97 -20.79 9.85
C ARG A 113 9.15 -20.29 11.03
N GLU A 114 9.15 -21.02 12.14
CA GLU A 114 8.54 -20.56 13.40
C GLU A 114 9.22 -19.27 13.88
N LEU A 115 10.56 -19.25 13.95
CA LEU A 115 11.32 -18.05 14.32
C LEU A 115 11.10 -16.87 13.37
N LEU A 116 10.97 -17.13 12.06
CA LEU A 116 10.68 -16.08 11.08
C LEU A 116 9.25 -15.54 11.23
N ALA A 117 8.28 -16.39 11.56
CA ALA A 117 6.91 -15.96 11.84
C ALA A 117 6.87 -15.05 13.09
N ASP A 118 7.63 -15.39 14.12
CA ASP A 118 7.79 -14.56 15.32
C ASP A 118 8.43 -13.20 14.98
N TYR A 119 9.51 -13.20 14.18
CA TYR A 119 10.14 -11.98 13.67
C TYR A 119 9.13 -11.08 12.93
N LEU A 120 8.42 -11.63 11.94
CA LEU A 120 7.47 -10.89 11.13
C LEU A 120 6.31 -10.33 11.97
N GLN A 121 5.90 -10.99 13.04
CA GLN A 121 4.80 -10.54 13.93
C GLN A 121 5.24 -9.56 15.02
N GLY A 122 6.43 -9.74 15.59
CA GLY A 122 6.82 -9.08 16.84
C GLY A 122 7.84 -7.94 16.68
N GLU A 123 8.73 -8.04 15.69
CA GLU A 123 9.91 -7.17 15.56
C GLU A 123 9.68 -5.95 14.69
N GLY A 124 10.60 -4.98 14.75
CA GLY A 124 10.63 -3.78 13.91
C GLY A 124 9.67 -2.67 14.34
N SER A 125 9.42 -1.72 13.46
CA SER A 125 8.60 -0.55 13.77
C SER A 125 7.13 -0.92 14.04
N ARG A 126 6.54 -0.16 14.96
CA ARG A 126 5.12 -0.21 15.34
C ARG A 126 4.36 1.03 14.89
N ASP A 127 4.98 1.86 14.05
CA ASP A 127 4.33 3.00 13.43
C ASP A 127 3.07 2.53 12.71
N ASN A 128 2.00 3.30 12.88
CA ASN A 128 0.71 2.96 12.33
C ASN A 128 0.62 3.45 10.89
N TRP A 129 0.35 2.54 9.98
CA TRP A 129 0.12 2.81 8.57
C TRP A 129 -1.35 2.63 8.23
N HIS A 130 -1.88 3.52 7.39
CA HIS A 130 -3.16 3.30 6.71
C HIS A 130 -2.92 2.43 5.48
N ILE A 131 -3.58 1.27 5.44
CA ILE A 131 -3.40 0.30 4.35
C ILE A 131 -4.69 0.28 3.55
N THR A 132 -4.61 0.42 2.23
CA THR A 132 -5.82 0.42 1.42
C THR A 132 -5.62 -0.21 0.06
N ALA A 133 -6.68 -0.86 -0.43
CA ALA A 133 -6.75 -1.37 -1.79
C ALA A 133 -7.46 -0.39 -2.74
N ARG A 134 -7.84 0.81 -2.26
CA ARG A 134 -8.63 1.78 -3.01
C ARG A 134 -7.78 2.99 -3.41
N ALA A 135 -8.02 3.47 -4.62
CA ALA A 135 -7.48 4.75 -5.09
C ALA A 135 -8.33 5.92 -4.58
N GLY A 136 -7.83 7.15 -4.73
CA GLY A 136 -8.48 8.38 -4.30
C GLY A 136 -7.95 8.92 -2.98
N TRP A 137 -8.79 9.72 -2.28
CA TRP A 137 -8.39 10.41 -1.05
C TRP A 137 -8.37 9.50 0.17
N HIS A 138 -7.21 9.46 0.86
CA HIS A 138 -7.01 8.79 2.13
C HIS A 138 -6.16 9.68 3.03
N GLU A 139 -6.69 10.06 4.20
CA GLU A 139 -5.94 10.77 5.25
C GLU A 139 -5.10 11.98 4.78
N GLY A 140 -5.59 12.74 3.79
CA GLY A 140 -4.89 13.91 3.25
C GLY A 140 -3.87 13.59 2.14
N ALA A 141 -3.69 12.34 1.76
CA ALA A 141 -3.02 11.91 0.55
C ALA A 141 -4.01 11.55 -0.56
N TYR A 142 -3.54 11.61 -1.81
CA TYR A 142 -4.27 11.13 -2.97
C TYR A 142 -3.54 9.95 -3.60
N ILE A 143 -4.20 8.80 -3.66
CA ILE A 143 -3.67 7.60 -4.30
C ILE A 143 -4.15 7.58 -5.75
N LEU A 144 -3.22 7.59 -6.69
CA LEU A 144 -3.51 7.44 -8.11
C LEU A 144 -3.92 5.99 -8.42
N PRO A 145 -4.71 5.75 -9.49
CA PRO A 145 -4.99 4.40 -9.98
C PRO A 145 -3.73 3.62 -10.42
N SER A 146 -2.59 4.30 -10.58
CA SER A 146 -1.28 3.67 -10.75
C SER A 146 -0.74 2.99 -9.49
N GLY A 147 -1.34 3.27 -8.33
CA GLY A 147 -0.84 2.91 -7.00
C GLY A 147 0.15 3.93 -6.42
N GLU A 148 0.48 4.99 -7.14
CA GLU A 148 1.31 6.07 -6.63
C GLU A 148 0.56 6.90 -5.58
N VAL A 149 1.22 7.17 -4.46
CA VAL A 149 0.66 7.95 -3.36
C VAL A 149 1.23 9.37 -3.42
N LEU A 150 0.35 10.36 -3.61
CA LEU A 150 0.69 11.77 -3.65
C LEU A 150 0.40 12.42 -2.30
N GLY A 151 1.46 12.78 -1.59
CA GLY A 151 1.39 13.36 -0.25
C GLY A 151 1.07 12.32 0.84
N GLY A 152 0.97 12.80 2.08
CA GLY A 152 0.79 11.98 3.28
C GLY A 152 2.01 11.12 3.64
N ASP A 153 2.09 10.78 4.92
CA ASP A 153 3.07 9.83 5.44
C ASP A 153 2.34 8.58 5.92
N HIS A 154 3.00 7.43 5.88
CA HIS A 154 2.47 6.17 6.41
C HIS A 154 1.19 5.64 5.73
N ILE A 155 1.02 5.88 4.43
CA ILE A 155 -0.06 5.26 3.63
C ILE A 155 0.56 4.24 2.68
N HIS A 156 0.00 3.03 2.65
CA HIS A 156 0.42 1.98 1.72
C HIS A 156 -0.76 1.47 0.90
N TYR A 157 -0.66 1.66 -0.42
CA TYR A 157 -1.56 1.07 -1.38
C TYR A 157 -1.15 -0.37 -1.69
N HIS A 158 -2.09 -1.31 -1.56
CA HIS A 158 -1.90 -2.73 -1.88
C HIS A 158 -3.03 -3.29 -2.76
N GLY A 159 -3.72 -2.39 -3.48
CA GLY A 159 -4.80 -2.74 -4.39
C GLY A 159 -4.31 -3.29 -5.73
N ASP A 160 -5.25 -3.45 -6.67
CA ASP A 160 -4.94 -3.97 -8.01
C ASP A 160 -4.15 -2.95 -8.85
N THR A 161 -2.87 -3.23 -9.06
CA THR A 161 -2.00 -2.43 -9.93
C THR A 161 -1.89 -3.00 -11.35
N SER A 162 -2.73 -3.93 -11.77
CA SER A 162 -2.68 -4.56 -13.11
C SER A 162 -2.74 -3.53 -14.24
N GLN A 163 -3.50 -2.44 -14.02
CA GLN A 163 -3.66 -1.35 -14.99
C GLN A 163 -2.75 -0.15 -14.73
N ALA A 164 -1.81 -0.25 -13.79
CA ALA A 164 -0.93 0.88 -13.45
C ALA A 164 -0.12 1.39 -14.65
N ALA A 165 0.23 0.51 -15.59
CA ALA A 165 0.95 0.88 -16.81
C ALA A 165 0.14 1.83 -17.72
N TYR A 166 -1.19 1.81 -17.65
CA TYR A 166 -2.06 2.67 -18.46
C TYR A 166 -2.06 4.11 -17.97
N TYR A 167 -1.78 4.33 -16.69
CA TYR A 167 -1.68 5.65 -16.06
C TYR A 167 -0.26 6.24 -16.11
N ARG A 168 0.67 5.57 -16.80
CA ARG A 168 2.05 6.05 -16.91
C ARG A 168 2.12 7.29 -17.82
N GLU A 169 2.88 8.28 -17.38
CA GLU A 169 3.21 9.46 -18.18
C GLU A 169 3.89 9.05 -19.51
N ARG A 170 3.47 9.69 -20.61
CA ARG A 170 4.08 9.51 -21.93
C ARG A 170 4.23 10.87 -22.63
N GLY A 171 5.47 11.21 -22.98
CA GLY A 171 5.82 12.52 -23.49
C GLY A 171 6.02 13.51 -22.35
N SER A 172 5.82 14.79 -22.62
CA SER A 172 5.93 15.88 -21.66
C SER A 172 4.64 16.69 -21.57
N LEU A 173 4.47 17.40 -20.46
CA LEU A 173 3.37 18.35 -20.28
C LEU A 173 3.32 19.41 -21.40
N GLU A 174 4.47 19.88 -21.88
CA GLU A 174 4.54 20.87 -22.96
C GLU A 174 4.07 20.29 -24.29
N GLU A 175 4.43 19.04 -24.60
CA GLU A 175 3.88 18.33 -25.76
C GLU A 175 2.37 18.12 -25.62
N TRP A 176 1.88 17.74 -24.43
CA TRP A 176 0.45 17.59 -24.18
C TRP A 176 -0.30 18.91 -24.38
N LYS A 177 0.22 20.03 -23.88
CA LYS A 177 -0.35 21.36 -24.12
C LYS A 177 -0.36 21.71 -25.60
N ALA A 178 0.76 21.50 -26.30
CA ALA A 178 0.95 21.86 -27.69
C ALA A 178 0.12 21.01 -28.67
N HIS A 179 -0.16 19.75 -28.32
CA HIS A 179 -0.81 18.79 -29.23
C HIS A 179 -2.23 18.40 -28.82
N ILE A 180 -2.64 18.63 -27.56
CA ILE A 180 -3.96 18.26 -27.06
C ILE A 180 -4.68 19.49 -26.48
N ALA A 181 -4.13 20.10 -25.43
CA ALA A 181 -4.82 21.15 -24.68
C ALA A 181 -5.12 22.40 -25.50
N ARG A 182 -4.25 22.75 -26.47
CA ARG A 182 -4.45 23.93 -27.34
C ARG A 182 -5.80 23.95 -28.05
N TYR A 183 -6.36 22.78 -28.36
CA TYR A 183 -7.63 22.66 -29.08
C TYR A 183 -8.84 22.91 -28.18
N ALA A 184 -8.66 22.96 -26.86
CA ALA A 184 -9.72 23.33 -25.93
C ALA A 184 -10.03 24.84 -25.98
N ASN A 185 -9.08 25.68 -26.41
CA ASN A 185 -9.31 27.11 -26.53
C ASN A 185 -10.44 27.41 -27.53
N GLY A 186 -11.49 28.10 -27.08
CA GLY A 186 -12.70 28.35 -27.88
C GLY A 186 -13.60 27.13 -28.10
N ASN A 187 -13.22 25.94 -27.61
CA ASN A 187 -13.99 24.71 -27.76
C ASN A 187 -14.57 24.27 -26.41
N SER A 188 -15.85 24.58 -26.19
CA SER A 188 -16.49 24.29 -24.90
C SER A 188 -16.62 22.78 -24.61
N ARG A 189 -16.62 21.91 -25.64
CA ARG A 189 -16.73 20.45 -25.44
C ARG A 189 -15.43 19.86 -24.91
N LEU A 190 -14.31 20.26 -25.50
CA LEU A 190 -12.98 19.84 -25.02
C LEU A 190 -12.63 20.50 -23.68
N THR A 191 -13.03 21.76 -23.49
CA THR A 191 -12.90 22.43 -22.19
C THR A 191 -13.67 21.68 -21.10
N LEU A 192 -14.93 21.29 -21.37
CA LEU A 192 -15.71 20.47 -20.45
C LEU A 192 -15.01 19.13 -20.17
N ALA A 193 -14.54 18.43 -21.21
CA ALA A 193 -13.90 17.12 -21.06
C ALA A 193 -12.65 17.17 -20.16
N ILE A 194 -11.75 18.13 -20.39
CA ILE A 194 -10.56 18.35 -19.55
C ILE A 194 -10.96 18.76 -18.13
N GLY A 195 -11.92 19.68 -18.01
CA GLY A 195 -12.44 20.15 -16.72
C GLY A 195 -13.01 19.01 -15.88
N CYS A 196 -13.79 18.11 -16.48
CA CYS A 196 -14.33 16.94 -15.79
C CYS A 196 -13.24 16.01 -15.26
N ALA A 197 -12.20 15.75 -16.07
CA ALA A 197 -11.08 14.91 -15.66
C ALA A 197 -10.32 15.52 -14.47
N LEU A 198 -10.06 16.83 -14.50
CA LEU A 198 -9.36 17.55 -13.43
C LEU A 198 -10.22 17.79 -12.18
N ALA A 199 -11.54 17.84 -12.33
CA ALA A 199 -12.46 18.06 -11.21
C ALA A 199 -12.56 16.82 -10.31
N ALA A 200 -12.35 15.60 -10.82
CA ALA A 200 -12.60 14.36 -10.09
C ALA A 200 -11.91 14.29 -8.71
N PRO A 201 -10.61 14.62 -8.54
CA PRO A 201 -9.97 14.67 -7.23
C PRO A 201 -10.53 15.79 -6.34
N LEU A 202 -11.03 16.89 -6.91
CA LEU A 202 -11.47 18.06 -6.14
C LEU A 202 -12.84 17.87 -5.50
N LEU A 203 -13.67 16.97 -6.04
CA LEU A 203 -15.06 16.77 -5.57
C LEU A 203 -15.10 16.42 -4.08
N ARG A 204 -14.23 15.52 -3.61
CA ARG A 204 -14.17 15.14 -2.19
C ARG A 204 -13.73 16.28 -1.29
N LEU A 205 -12.78 17.11 -1.74
CA LEU A 205 -12.28 18.25 -0.97
C LEU A 205 -13.32 19.37 -0.84
N LEU A 206 -14.19 19.49 -1.84
CA LEU A 206 -15.25 20.50 -1.87
C LEU A 206 -16.58 19.98 -1.30
N ASP A 207 -16.63 18.73 -0.82
CA ASP A 207 -17.84 18.04 -0.38
C ASP A 207 -18.97 18.06 -1.43
N ILE A 208 -18.58 17.91 -2.70
CA ILE A 208 -19.49 17.85 -3.84
C ILE A 208 -19.67 16.38 -4.24
N ASN A 209 -20.92 15.96 -4.43
CA ASN A 209 -21.22 14.62 -4.93
C ASN A 209 -20.64 14.38 -6.33
N GLY A 210 -20.11 13.17 -6.53
CA GLY A 210 -19.64 12.68 -7.82
C GLY A 210 -20.75 12.63 -8.88
N GLY A 211 -20.35 12.67 -10.14
CA GLY A 211 -21.26 12.56 -11.28
C GLY A 211 -20.54 12.25 -12.58
N GLY A 212 -21.31 12.11 -13.66
CA GLY A 212 -20.79 11.84 -14.99
C GLY A 212 -21.48 12.69 -16.05
N PHE A 213 -20.84 12.81 -17.21
CA PHE A 213 -21.39 13.51 -18.37
C PHE A 213 -21.62 12.52 -19.50
N HIS A 214 -22.80 12.58 -20.12
CA HIS A 214 -23.10 11.85 -21.34
C HIS A 214 -22.98 12.79 -22.53
N LEU A 215 -21.93 12.60 -23.33
CA LEU A 215 -21.76 13.32 -24.59
C LEU A 215 -22.70 12.69 -25.63
N TYR A 216 -23.76 13.40 -26.01
CA TYR A 216 -24.77 12.94 -26.96
C TYR A 216 -24.77 13.78 -28.25
N GLY A 217 -25.03 13.13 -29.38
CA GLY A 217 -25.13 13.76 -30.70
C GLY A 217 -24.84 12.76 -31.83
N ASP A 218 -24.93 13.24 -33.07
CA ASP A 218 -24.77 12.43 -34.29
C ASP A 218 -23.42 11.70 -34.37
N SER A 219 -23.36 10.64 -35.17
CA SER A 219 -22.08 9.96 -35.42
C SER A 219 -21.02 10.93 -35.96
N SER A 220 -19.75 10.67 -35.66
CA SER A 220 -18.61 11.47 -36.12
C SER A 220 -18.57 12.95 -35.65
N CYS A 221 -19.34 13.34 -34.64
CA CYS A 221 -19.30 14.71 -34.08
C CYS A 221 -18.22 14.94 -33.00
N GLY A 222 -17.27 14.01 -32.82
CA GLY A 222 -16.14 14.17 -31.89
C GLY A 222 -16.37 13.71 -30.45
N LYS A 223 -17.45 12.99 -30.14
CA LYS A 223 -17.73 12.44 -28.79
C LYS A 223 -16.56 11.60 -28.24
N THR A 224 -16.11 10.62 -29.03
CA THR A 224 -15.00 9.74 -28.66
C THR A 224 -13.70 10.52 -28.52
N THR A 225 -13.46 11.51 -29.39
CA THR A 225 -12.29 12.40 -29.27
C THR A 225 -12.29 13.17 -27.96
N ALA A 226 -13.43 13.77 -27.58
CA ALA A 226 -13.54 14.48 -26.31
C ALA A 226 -13.31 13.55 -25.10
N ALA A 227 -13.86 12.33 -25.12
CA ALA A 227 -13.60 11.34 -24.08
C ALA A 227 -12.11 10.96 -23.99
N LYS A 228 -11.44 10.73 -25.13
CA LYS A 228 -9.99 10.47 -25.16
C LYS A 228 -9.16 11.65 -24.66
N VAL A 229 -9.57 12.88 -24.95
CA VAL A 229 -8.92 14.09 -24.40
C VAL A 229 -9.04 14.12 -22.87
N ALA A 230 -10.20 13.81 -22.29
CA ALA A 230 -10.37 13.70 -20.84
C ALA A 230 -9.45 12.61 -20.23
N LEU A 231 -9.41 11.43 -20.85
CA LEU A 231 -8.57 10.32 -20.37
C LEU A 231 -7.07 10.62 -20.48
N SER A 232 -6.66 11.41 -21.48
CA SER A 232 -5.26 11.81 -21.66
C SER A 232 -4.69 12.66 -20.53
N VAL A 233 -5.55 13.22 -19.66
CA VAL A 233 -5.13 13.90 -18.42
C VAL A 233 -4.51 12.91 -17.42
N TRP A 234 -4.99 11.67 -17.43
CA TRP A 234 -4.64 10.65 -16.43
C TRP A 234 -3.73 9.54 -16.96
N GLY A 235 -3.68 9.32 -18.28
CA GLY A 235 -2.85 8.27 -18.87
C GLY A 235 -3.11 8.03 -20.34
N ASN A 236 -2.84 6.81 -20.82
CA ASN A 236 -3.05 6.43 -22.21
C ASN A 236 -4.56 6.28 -22.50
N PRO A 237 -5.15 7.18 -23.31
CA PRO A 237 -6.59 7.15 -23.55
C PRO A 237 -7.07 5.88 -24.27
N ASP A 238 -6.22 5.24 -25.09
CA ASP A 238 -6.62 4.04 -25.82
C ASP A 238 -6.74 2.82 -24.90
N GLU A 239 -5.94 2.76 -23.84
CA GLU A 239 -5.99 1.69 -22.83
C GLU A 239 -7.02 1.97 -21.73
N LEU A 240 -7.26 3.25 -21.42
CA LEU A 240 -8.19 3.65 -20.36
C LEU A 240 -9.65 3.68 -20.80
N THR A 241 -9.90 3.70 -22.11
CA THR A 241 -11.26 3.71 -22.68
C THR A 241 -11.96 2.39 -22.37
N LEU A 242 -13.17 2.49 -21.79
CA LEU A 242 -14.02 1.35 -21.52
C LEU A 242 -15.20 1.34 -22.50
N THR A 243 -15.67 0.14 -22.83
CA THR A 243 -16.91 -0.06 -23.58
C THR A 243 -18.07 -0.24 -22.60
N TRP A 244 -19.30 0.03 -23.08
CA TRP A 244 -20.52 -0.26 -22.32
C TRP A 244 -20.92 -1.74 -22.35
N GLU A 245 -20.01 -2.61 -22.81
CA GLU A 245 -20.20 -4.05 -22.83
C GLU A 245 -19.77 -4.63 -21.48
N GLY A 246 -20.74 -4.83 -20.59
CA GLY A 246 -20.46 -5.33 -19.25
C GLY A 246 -21.70 -5.47 -18.39
N THR A 247 -21.48 -5.91 -17.16
CA THR A 247 -22.54 -5.97 -16.14
C THR A 247 -22.53 -4.70 -15.30
N SER A 248 -23.68 -4.35 -14.72
CA SER A 248 -23.78 -3.22 -13.78
C SER A 248 -22.74 -3.32 -12.64
N HIS A 249 -22.55 -4.51 -12.08
CA HIS A 249 -21.51 -4.76 -11.07
C HIS A 249 -20.09 -4.54 -11.61
N GLY A 250 -19.82 -4.92 -12.85
CA GLY A 250 -18.53 -4.66 -13.50
C GLY A 250 -18.21 -3.17 -13.60
N PHE A 251 -19.21 -2.34 -13.95
CA PHE A 251 -19.04 -0.88 -14.00
C PHE A 251 -18.82 -0.29 -12.60
N SER A 252 -19.58 -0.72 -11.59
CA SER A 252 -19.39 -0.26 -10.21
C SER A 252 -18.00 -0.62 -9.66
N ASN A 253 -17.52 -1.84 -9.93
CA ASN A 253 -16.18 -2.26 -9.52
C ASN A 253 -15.10 -1.45 -10.24
N THR A 254 -15.28 -1.18 -11.53
CA THR A 254 -14.33 -0.37 -12.30
C THR A 254 -14.29 1.08 -11.81
N ALA A 255 -15.44 1.65 -11.42
CA ALA A 255 -15.49 2.98 -10.83
C ALA A 255 -14.84 3.02 -9.43
N ALA A 256 -14.97 1.96 -8.63
CA ALA A 256 -14.37 1.90 -7.30
C ALA A 256 -12.85 1.65 -7.31
N ALA A 257 -12.33 1.08 -8.41
CA ALA A 257 -10.91 0.80 -8.61
C ALA A 257 -10.11 1.97 -9.22
N ARG A 258 -10.78 3.08 -9.58
CA ARG A 258 -10.21 4.25 -10.25
C ARG A 258 -10.34 5.52 -9.42
#